data_AF-A0A151ESU1-F1
#
_entry.id   AF-A0A151ESU1-F1
#
_cell.length_a   1.000
_cell.length_b   1.000
_cell.length_c   1.000
_cell.angle_alpha   90.00
_cell.angle_beta   90.00
_cell.angle_gamma   90.00
#
_symmetry.space_group_name_H-M   'P 1'
#
loop_
_entity.id
_entity.type
_entity.pdbx_description
1 polymer ?
#
loop_
_entity_poly.entity_id
_entity_poly.type
_entity_poly.pdbx_seq_one_letter_code
_entity_poly.pdbx_strand_id
1 'polypeptide(L)' 'MDIKAQIEWLITFLVIVGGFGLILTSVSELSHVHFVAGLLLFTVGTYWYAYRKGYFMGKYDALVEQRKEEK' A
#
# COMPACT_ATOMS: atom_id res chain seq x y z
N MET A 1 15.67 3.30 12.89
CA MET A 1 14.53 3.75 12.06
C MET A 1 13.91 4.94 12.77
N ASP A 2 13.71 6.05 12.06
CA ASP A 2 13.02 7.22 12.60
C ASP A 2 11.60 6.82 13.05
N ILE A 3 11.12 7.36 14.17
CA ILE A 3 9.82 7.01 14.75
C ILE A 3 8.68 7.28 13.76
N LYS A 4 8.86 8.30 12.91
CA LYS A 4 7.94 8.62 11.81
C LYS A 4 7.80 7.45 10.83
N ALA A 5 8.92 6.84 10.44
CA ALA A 5 8.94 5.73 9.50
C ALA A 5 8.27 4.46 10.07
N GLN A 6 8.37 4.24 11.38
CA GLN A 6 7.66 3.14 12.06
C GLN A 6 6.16 3.38 12.11
N ILE A 7 5.71 4.60 12.43
CA ILE A 7 4.28 4.96 12.45
C ILE A 7 3.67 4.79 11.06
N GLU A 8 4.34 5.30 10.02
CA GLU A 8 3.86 5.16 8.65
C GLU A 8 3.80 3.70 8.20
N TRP A 9 4.78 2.89 8.59
CA TRP A 9 4.77 1.46 8.31
C TRP A 9 3.61 0.75 9.01
N LEU A 10 3.37 1.08 10.28
CA LEU A 10 2.26 0.54 11.06
C LEU A 10 0.91 0.93 10.46
N ILE A 11 0.72 2.19 10.07
CA ILE A 11 -0.50 2.66 9.40
C ILE A 11 -0.71 1.92 8.08
N THR A 12 0.34 1.79 7.25
CA THR A 12 0.26 1.07 5.97
C THR A 12 -0.14 -0.40 6.19
N PHE A 13 0.44 -1.04 7.20
CA PHE A 13 0.09 -2.41 7.58
C PHE A 13 -1.38 -2.54 8.01
N LEU A 14 -1.86 -1.62 8.88
CA LEU A 14 -3.25 -1.60 9.33
C LEU A 14 -4.23 -1.38 8.17
N VAL A 15 -3.89 -0.52 7.20
CA VAL A 15 -4.71 -0.28 6.00
C VAL A 15 -4.82 -1.53 5.14
N ILE A 16 -3.72 -2.25 4.92
CA ILE A 16 -3.73 -3.50 4.12
C ILE A 16 -4.55 -4.57 4.81
N VAL A 17 -4.31 -4.81 6.10
CA VAL A 17 -5.02 -5.84 6.88
C VAL A 17 -6.50 -5.49 7.01
N GLY A 18 -6.83 -4.23 7.28
CA GLY A 18 -8.21 -3.76 7.36
C GLY A 18 -8.95 -3.88 6.02
N GLY A 19 -8.30 -3.49 4.92
CA GLY A 19 -8.83 -3.66 3.57
C GLY A 19 -9.10 -5.12 3.23
N PHE A 20 -8.17 -6.01 3.55
CA PHE A 20 -8.35 -7.46 3.36
C PHE A 20 -9.48 -8.02 4.23
N GLY A 21 -9.59 -7.58 5.49
CA GLY A 21 -10.69 -7.96 6.38
C GLY A 21 -12.05 -7.57 5.82
N LEU A 22 -12.19 -6.37 5.27
CA LEU A 22 -13.41 -5.89 4.62
C LEU A 22 -13.80 -6.71 3.38
N ILE A 23 -12.81 -7.17 2.61
CA ILE A 23 -13.05 -8.08 1.49
C ILE A 23 -13.60 -9.41 2.01
N LEU A 24 -13.02 -9.97 3.07
CA LEU A 24 -13.49 -11.24 3.64
C LEU A 24 -14.91 -11.13 4.22
N THR A 25 -15.24 -10.05 4.92
CA THR A 25 -16.60 -9.85 5.47
C THR A 25 -17.64 -9.66 4.37
N SER A 26 -17.24 -9.12 3.21
CA SER A 26 -18.12 -9.00 2.04
C SER A 26 -18.41 -10.33 1.33
N VAL A 27 -17.70 -11.41 1.67
CA VAL A 27 -18.05 -12.75 1.19
C VAL A 27 -19.19 -13.34 2.04
N SER A 28 -19.23 -13.02 3.33
CA SER A 28 -20.29 -13.45 4.24
C SER A 28 -21.54 -12.56 4.19
N GLU A 29 -21.38 -11.27 3.92
CA GLU A 29 -22.47 -10.31 3.74
C GLU A 29 -22.51 -9.86 2.29
N LEU A 30 -23.66 -9.95 1.61
CA LEU A 30 -23.90 -9.49 0.22
C LEU A 30 -23.81 -7.95 0.06
N SER A 31 -22.87 -7.31 0.74
CA SER A 31 -22.65 -5.87 0.71
C SER A 31 -21.48 -5.56 -0.20
N HIS A 32 -21.82 -5.19 -1.45
CA HIS A 32 -20.87 -4.71 -2.45
C HIS A 32 -20.04 -3.50 -1.97
N VAL A 33 -20.54 -2.74 -0.99
CA VAL A 33 -19.85 -1.58 -0.43
C VAL A 33 -18.62 -2.01 0.37
N HIS A 34 -18.71 -3.06 1.19
CA HIS A 34 -17.55 -3.60 1.93
C HIS A 34 -16.51 -4.17 0.99
N PHE A 35 -16.93 -4.84 -0.08
CA PHE A 35 -16.03 -5.37 -1.09
C PHE A 35 -15.24 -4.24 -1.78
N VAL A 36 -15.93 -3.20 -2.26
CA VAL A 36 -15.29 -2.08 -2.97
C VAL A 36 -14.38 -1.28 -2.04
N ALA A 37 -14.82 -0.99 -0.81
CA ALA A 37 -14.01 -0.29 0.18
C ALA A 37 -12.77 -1.10 0.58
N GLY A 38 -12.95 -2.40 0.81
CA GLY A 38 -11.86 -3.32 1.13
C GLY A 38 -10.84 -3.45 0.00
N LEU A 39 -11.32 -3.58 -1.24
CA LEU A 39 -10.48 -3.63 -2.43
C LEU A 39 -9.66 -2.35 -2.59
N LEU A 40 -10.28 -1.17 -2.45
CA LEU A 40 -9.57 0.11 -2.53
C LEU A 40 -8.49 0.26 -1.46
N LEU A 41 -8.81 -0.02 -0.20
CA LEU A 41 -7.85 0.05 0.90
C LEU A 41 -6.69 -0.93 0.71
N PHE A 42 -7.01 -2.16 0.29
CA PHE A 42 -6.01 -3.18 0.03
C PHE A 42 -5.08 -2.80 -1.13
N THR A 43 -5.64 -2.36 -2.26
CA THR A 43 -4.87 -1.97 -3.44
C THR A 43 -3.99 -0.73 -3.18
N VAL A 44 -4.54 0.32 -2.55
CA VAL A 44 -3.77 1.53 -2.24
C VAL A 44 -2.67 1.24 -1.22
N GLY A 45 -2.99 0.48 -0.16
CA GLY A 45 -2.01 0.10 0.86
C GLY A 45 -0.86 -0.73 0.30
N THR A 46 -1.17 -1.74 -0.54
CA THR A 46 -0.16 -2.58 -1.19
C THR A 46 0.67 -1.81 -2.21
N TYR A 47 0.05 -0.94 -3.02
CA TYR A 47 0.76 -0.07 -3.96
C TYR A 47 1.75 0.85 -3.24
N TRP A 48 1.31 1.51 -2.17
CA TRP A 48 2.16 2.38 -1.36
C TRP A 48 3.33 1.63 -0.71
N TYR A 49 3.06 0.44 -0.17
CA TYR A 49 4.09 -0.44 0.40
C TYR A 49 5.13 -0.85 -0.66
N ALA A 50 4.68 -1.26 -1.84
CA ALA A 50 5.55 -1.65 -2.95
C ALA A 50 6.41 -0.47 -3.43
N TYR A 51 5.82 0.72 -3.58
CA TYR A 51 6.53 1.94 -3.93
C TYR A 51 7.65 2.25 -2.94
N ARG A 52 7.37 2.23 -1.63
CA ARG A 52 8.39 2.46 -0.58
C ARG A 52 9.52 1.46 -0.59
N LYS A 53 9.23 0.20 -0.87
CA LYS A 53 10.23 -0.85 -0.91
C LYS A 53 11.05 -0.86 -2.21
N GLY A 54 10.77 0.07 -3.13
CA GLY A 54 11.47 0.16 -4.41
C GLY A 54 11.07 -0.98 -5.36
N TYR A 55 9.86 -1.52 -5.22
CA TYR A 55 9.28 -2.44 -6.20
C TYR A 55 8.48 -1.64 -7.26
N PHE A 56 8.39 -2.16 -8.48
CA PHE A 56 7.70 -1.53 -9.62
C PHE A 56 8.12 -0.08 -9.87
N MET A 57 7.20 0.88 -9.75
CA MET A 57 7.44 2.30 -10.02
C MET A 57 8.43 2.93 -9.05
N GLY A 58 8.50 2.46 -7.79
CA GLY A 58 9.53 2.91 -6.85
C GLY A 58 10.95 2.54 -7.31
N LYS A 59 11.10 1.45 -8.08
CA LYS A 59 12.37 1.09 -8.72
C LYS A 59 12.69 2.03 -9.89
N TYR A 60 11.67 2.39 -10.67
CA TYR A 60 11.83 3.31 -11.80
C TYR A 60 12.23 4.71 -11.32
N ASP A 61 11.59 5.24 -10.29
CA ASP A 61 11.95 6.54 -9.74
C ASP A 61 13.35 6.54 -9.13
N ALA A 62 13.73 5.49 -8.39
CA ALA A 62 15.09 5.33 -7.90
C ALA A 62 16.14 5.29 -9.03
N LEU A 63 15.84 4.60 -10.14
CA LEU A 63 16.71 4.57 -11.32
C LEU A 63 16.75 5.91 -12.08
N VAL A 64 15.67 6.68 -12.06
CA VAL A 64 15.60 8.02 -12.68
C VAL A 64 16.37 9.04 -11.84
N GLU A 65 16.28 8.97 -10.51
CA GLU A 65 17.03 9.81 -9.58
C GLU A 65 18.53 9.57 -9.73
N GLN A 66 18.97 8.30 -9.74
CA GLN A 66 20.37 7.93 -9.99
C GLN A 66 20.90 8.49 -11.31
N ARG A 67 20.09 8.47 -12.37
CA ARG A 67 20.48 8.99 -13.69
C ARG A 67 20.57 10.51 -13.77
N LYS A 68 19.98 11.23 -12.81
CA LYS A 68 20.11 12.70 -12.69
C LYS A 68 21.36 13.09 -11.93
N GLU A 69 21.85 12.27 -11.00
CA GLU A 69 23.08 12.51 -10.25
C GLU A 69 24.36 12.21 -11.06
N GLU A 70 24.26 11.40 -12.12
CA GLU A 70 25.38 11.13 -13.05
C GLU A 70 25.60 12.23 -14.11
N LYS A 71 24.81 13.31 -14.13
CA LYS A 71 24.95 14.47 -15.03
C LYS A 71 25.42 15.71 -14.29
#